data_AF-A0A090FSU1-F1
#
_entry.id   AF-A0A090FSU1-F1
#
_cell.length_a   1.000
_cell.length_b   1.000
_cell.length_c   1.000
_cell.angle_alpha   90.00
_cell.angle_beta   90.00
_cell.angle_gamma   90.00
#
_symmetry.space_group_name_H-M   'P 1'
#
loop_
_entity.id
_entity.type
_entity.pdbx_description
1 polymer ?
#
loop_
_entity_poly.entity_id
_entity_poly.type
_entity_poly.pdbx_seq_one_letter_code
_entity_poly.pdbx_strand_id
1 'polypeptide(L)'
;MILDSIPWKDGLLRDATALRDWAGKRRSAKRSFAIEETVFVGAFKIRRLIESEKISSTLASSSVSADFYPCKKKGINQHTKYDIEDHYDFSAAVDVRISIKDMANTIIHSFVFAETVEFARKRSRRENPSRVTGFIFNSDRSRDKGLWYVSLDEYIAVLNAIGNDNPNSKVSIFNPTTGQWDSWLGNGNPPADFAAKVSARVQSP
;
A
#
# COMPACT_ATOMS: atom_id res chain seq x y z
N MET A 1 3.79 -4.38 18.88
CA MET A 1 2.65 -4.13 19.77
C MET A 1 2.27 -2.66 19.66
N ILE A 2 1.02 -2.37 19.31
CA ILE A 2 0.41 -1.05 19.55
C ILE A 2 -0.70 -1.26 20.59
N LEU A 3 -0.69 -0.44 21.63
CA LEU A 3 -1.64 -0.56 22.74
C LEU A 3 -3.04 -0.19 22.25
N ASP A 4 -3.17 1.06 21.80
CA ASP A 4 -4.37 1.63 21.21
C ASP A 4 -4.19 1.83 19.69
N SER A 5 -5.20 1.45 18.92
CA SER A 5 -5.23 1.63 17.46
C SER A 5 -5.94 2.92 17.02
N ILE A 6 -6.73 3.56 17.89
CA ILE A 6 -7.55 4.73 17.53
C ILE A 6 -6.68 5.87 16.98
N PRO A 7 -5.58 6.30 17.65
CA PRO A 7 -4.76 7.41 17.14
C PRO A 7 -4.10 7.11 15.79
N TRP A 8 -3.79 5.82 15.53
CA TRP A 8 -3.21 5.36 14.28
C TRP A 8 -4.23 5.44 13.14
N LYS A 9 -5.46 4.98 13.40
CA LYS A 9 -6.58 5.02 12.46
C LYS A 9 -7.01 6.45 12.15
N ASP A 10 -7.16 7.30 13.16
CA ASP A 10 -7.40 8.74 12.98
C ASP A 10 -6.26 9.41 12.21
N GLY A 11 -5.03 8.94 12.42
CA GLY A 11 -3.87 9.33 11.63
C GLY A 11 -4.03 9.01 10.15
N LEU A 12 -4.54 7.83 9.79
CA LEU A 12 -4.77 7.44 8.39
C LEU A 12 -5.88 8.26 7.73
N LEU A 13 -6.95 8.59 8.46
CA LEU A 13 -8.03 9.45 7.94
C LEU A 13 -7.52 10.88 7.66
N ARG A 14 -6.64 11.39 8.54
CA ARG A 14 -5.95 12.68 8.33
C ARG A 14 -5.01 12.62 7.13
N ASP A 15 -4.22 11.56 7.00
CA ASP A 15 -3.33 11.35 5.84
C ASP A 15 -4.13 11.30 4.52
N ALA A 16 -5.27 10.60 4.51
CA ALA A 16 -6.16 10.53 3.35
C ALA A 16 -6.68 11.91 2.93
N THR A 17 -7.05 12.75 3.90
CA THR A 17 -7.49 14.13 3.64
C THR A 17 -6.33 14.98 3.13
N ALA A 18 -5.17 14.91 3.78
CA ALA A 18 -3.98 15.65 3.39
C ALA A 18 -3.52 15.30 1.97
N LEU A 19 -3.57 14.02 1.57
CA LEU A 19 -3.23 13.59 0.21
C LEU A 19 -4.15 14.20 -0.83
N ARG A 20 -5.48 14.25 -0.59
CA ARG A 20 -6.42 14.93 -1.50
C ARG A 20 -6.07 16.41 -1.64
N ASP A 21 -5.82 17.08 -0.53
CA ASP A 21 -5.51 18.51 -0.51
C ASP A 21 -4.19 18.83 -1.22
N TRP A 22 -3.15 18.04 -0.97
CA TRP A 22 -1.84 18.22 -1.64
C TRP A 22 -1.90 17.84 -3.11
N ALA A 23 -2.70 16.83 -3.48
CA ALA A 23 -2.84 16.40 -4.87
C ALA A 23 -3.43 17.48 -5.77
N GLY A 24 -4.35 18.31 -5.26
CA GLY A 24 -4.97 19.43 -5.97
C GLY A 24 -4.11 20.70 -6.06
N LYS A 25 -3.04 20.81 -5.27
CA LYS A 25 -2.14 21.98 -5.29
C LYS A 25 -1.21 21.95 -6.50
N ARG A 26 -0.80 23.14 -6.95
CA ARG A 26 0.21 23.31 -8.00
C ARG A 26 1.51 22.58 -7.61
N ARG A 27 2.11 21.90 -8.60
CA ARG A 27 3.40 21.22 -8.45
C ARG A 27 4.45 22.18 -7.90
N SER A 28 5.08 21.76 -6.80
CA SER A 28 6.19 22.43 -6.14
C SER A 28 6.95 21.38 -5.31
N ALA A 29 8.22 21.63 -5.00
CA ALA A 29 9.02 20.69 -4.18
C ALA A 29 8.36 20.42 -2.82
N LYS A 30 7.81 21.46 -2.18
CA LYS A 30 7.06 21.33 -0.91
C LYS A 30 5.86 20.38 -1.04
N ARG A 31 5.12 20.49 -2.15
CA ARG A 31 3.95 19.64 -2.40
C ARG A 31 4.37 18.19 -2.64
N SER A 32 5.37 17.95 -3.49
CA SER A 32 5.85 16.61 -3.79
C SER A 32 6.40 15.93 -2.52
N PHE A 33 7.18 16.67 -1.72
CA PHE A 33 7.66 16.19 -0.42
C PHE A 33 6.51 15.84 0.54
N ALA A 34 5.50 16.71 0.67
CA ALA A 34 4.37 16.44 1.55
C ALA A 34 3.59 15.18 1.14
N ILE A 35 3.43 14.93 -0.16
CA ILE A 35 2.81 13.69 -0.66
C ILE A 35 3.69 12.49 -0.34
N GLU A 36 4.98 12.55 -0.64
CA GLU A 36 5.94 11.49 -0.35
C GLU A 36 5.93 11.13 1.14
N GLU A 37 6.16 12.11 2.02
CA GLU A 37 6.12 11.90 3.47
C GLU A 37 4.80 11.28 3.94
N THR A 38 3.66 11.79 3.46
CA THR A 38 2.34 11.29 3.84
C THR A 38 2.13 9.85 3.35
N VAL A 39 2.60 9.50 2.15
CA VAL A 39 2.52 8.13 1.62
C VAL A 39 3.37 7.18 2.47
N PHE A 40 4.61 7.52 2.77
CA PHE A 40 5.50 6.65 3.57
C PHE A 40 5.00 6.46 5.00
N VAL A 41 4.60 7.54 5.66
CA VAL A 41 4.08 7.48 7.03
C VAL A 41 2.75 6.71 7.07
N GLY A 42 1.88 6.90 6.07
CA GLY A 42 0.65 6.13 5.90
C GLY A 42 0.94 4.63 5.75
N ALA A 43 1.91 4.26 4.90
CA ALA A 43 2.30 2.87 4.66
C ALA A 43 2.83 2.23 5.95
N PHE A 44 3.64 2.97 6.72
CA PHE A 44 4.09 2.52 8.03
C PHE A 44 2.93 2.25 9.00
N LYS A 45 1.98 3.18 9.12
CA LYS A 45 0.79 3.01 9.97
C LYS A 45 -0.03 1.79 9.54
N ILE A 46 -0.30 1.62 8.24
CA ILE A 46 -0.99 0.46 7.67
C ILE A 46 -0.30 -0.84 8.12
N ARG A 47 1.01 -0.95 7.89
CA ARG A 47 1.77 -2.14 8.23
C ARG A 47 1.73 -2.44 9.72
N ARG A 48 1.88 -1.43 10.58
CA ARG A 48 1.82 -1.62 12.05
C ARG A 48 0.46 -2.03 12.56
N LEU A 49 -0.62 -1.53 11.95
CA LEU A 49 -2.00 -1.92 12.27
C LEU A 49 -2.28 -3.37 11.87
N ILE A 50 -1.79 -3.81 10.69
CA ILE A 50 -1.87 -5.20 10.24
C ILE A 50 -1.06 -6.12 11.17
N GLU A 51 0.21 -5.81 11.42
CA GLU A 51 1.10 -6.64 12.24
C GLU A 51 0.66 -6.74 13.71
N SER A 52 -0.10 -5.76 14.20
CA SER A 52 -0.62 -5.76 15.57
C SER A 52 -2.03 -6.31 15.69
N GLU A 53 -2.57 -6.90 14.61
CA GLU A 53 -3.94 -7.43 14.56
C GLU A 53 -4.98 -6.40 15.02
N LYS A 54 -4.90 -5.16 14.51
CA LYS A 54 -5.79 -4.05 14.89
C LYS A 54 -6.83 -3.70 13.82
N ILE A 55 -6.89 -4.52 12.78
CA ILE A 55 -7.86 -4.44 11.69
C ILE A 55 -8.48 -5.82 11.45
N SER A 56 -9.62 -5.86 10.78
CA SER A 56 -10.32 -7.08 10.43
C SER A 56 -9.47 -7.97 9.51
N SER A 57 -9.60 -9.29 9.67
CA SER A 57 -8.85 -10.27 8.88
C SER A 57 -9.20 -10.18 7.39
N THR A 58 -10.43 -9.81 7.06
CA THR A 58 -10.86 -9.57 5.68
C THR A 58 -10.07 -8.42 5.06
N LEU A 59 -9.94 -7.30 5.77
CA LEU A 59 -9.20 -6.15 5.25
C LEU A 59 -7.69 -6.42 5.22
N ALA A 60 -7.15 -7.10 6.23
CA ALA A 60 -5.73 -7.50 6.29
C ALA A 60 -5.28 -8.41 5.14
N SER A 61 -6.21 -9.20 4.58
CA SER A 61 -5.96 -10.11 3.45
C SER A 61 -6.38 -9.56 2.09
N SER A 62 -6.89 -8.32 2.06
CA SER A 62 -7.33 -7.69 0.81
C SER A 62 -6.15 -7.16 -0.04
N SER A 63 -6.47 -6.82 -1.28
CA SER A 63 -5.52 -6.31 -2.27
C SER A 63 -6.14 -5.15 -3.04
N VAL A 64 -5.28 -4.30 -3.58
CA VAL A 64 -5.66 -3.18 -4.45
C VAL A 64 -5.27 -3.45 -5.89
N SER A 65 -5.98 -2.80 -6.80
CA SER A 65 -5.62 -2.76 -8.21
C SER A 65 -4.32 -1.96 -8.40
N ALA A 66 -3.44 -2.46 -9.24
CA ALA A 66 -2.17 -1.82 -9.56
C ALA A 66 -1.76 -2.17 -10.99
N ASP A 67 -0.94 -1.32 -11.59
CA ASP A 67 -0.26 -1.65 -12.84
C ASP A 67 1.16 -2.12 -12.50
N PHE A 68 1.66 -3.10 -13.25
CA PHE A 68 3.03 -3.56 -13.15
C PHE A 68 3.77 -3.32 -14.46
N TYR A 69 4.85 -2.56 -14.39
CA TYR A 69 5.74 -2.27 -15.51
C TYR A 69 6.97 -3.17 -15.42
N PRO A 70 7.14 -4.14 -16.32
CA PRO A 70 8.22 -5.10 -16.24
C PRO A 70 9.59 -4.44 -16.45
N CYS A 71 10.62 -5.00 -15.84
CA CYS A 71 11.99 -4.55 -16.05
C CYS A 71 12.47 -4.89 -17.47
N LYS A 72 12.91 -3.88 -18.23
CA LYS A 72 13.57 -4.03 -19.53
C LYS A 72 15.04 -4.40 -19.37
N LYS A 73 15.70 -3.74 -18.41
CA LYS A 73 17.15 -3.79 -18.22
C LYS A 73 17.49 -3.87 -16.74
N LYS A 74 18.05 -5.01 -16.34
CA LYS A 74 18.53 -5.26 -14.97
C LYS A 74 19.74 -4.40 -14.61
N GLY A 75 20.04 -4.32 -13.32
CA GLY A 75 21.24 -3.65 -12.81
C GLY A 75 21.04 -2.16 -12.55
N ILE A 76 19.79 -1.73 -12.36
CA ILE A 76 19.52 -0.40 -11.80
C ILE A 76 20.19 -0.27 -10.43
N ASN A 77 20.87 0.84 -10.20
CA ASN A 77 21.64 1.08 -8.97
C ASN A 77 21.37 2.49 -8.44
N GLN A 78 22.00 2.86 -7.32
CA GLN A 78 21.72 4.14 -6.65
C GLN A 78 21.96 5.37 -7.53
N HIS A 79 22.82 5.27 -8.55
CA HIS A 79 23.11 6.37 -9.47
C HIS A 79 22.13 6.44 -10.64
N THR A 80 21.57 5.31 -11.06
CA THR A 80 20.64 5.23 -12.22
C THR A 80 19.18 5.07 -11.81
N LYS A 81 18.86 5.12 -10.51
CA LYS A 81 17.49 4.93 -10.01
C LYS A 81 16.48 5.99 -10.48
N TYR A 82 16.98 7.13 -10.97
CA TYR A 82 16.15 8.19 -11.53
C TYR A 82 15.84 7.97 -13.02
N ASP A 83 16.58 7.08 -13.70
CA ASP A 83 16.45 6.78 -15.13
C ASP A 83 15.42 5.67 -15.37
N ILE A 84 14.24 5.80 -14.77
CA ILE A 84 13.23 4.74 -14.73
C ILE A 84 12.75 4.33 -16.14
N GLU A 85 12.71 5.26 -17.10
CA GLU A 85 12.25 4.98 -18.47
C GLU A 85 13.21 4.05 -19.23
N ASP A 86 14.51 4.06 -18.88
CA ASP A 86 15.54 3.20 -19.47
C ASP A 86 15.50 1.78 -18.90
N HIS A 87 15.00 1.64 -17.68
CA HIS A 87 15.03 0.38 -16.93
C HIS A 87 13.70 -0.38 -16.95
N TYR A 88 12.57 0.29 -17.17
CA TYR A 88 11.23 -0.31 -17.08
C TYR A 88 10.37 -0.07 -18.32
N ASP A 89 9.44 -0.99 -18.59
CA ASP A 89 8.56 -0.92 -19.75
C ASP A 89 7.19 -0.31 -19.46
N PHE A 90 7.10 1.02 -19.58
CA PHE A 90 5.84 1.75 -19.51
C PHE A 90 4.84 1.43 -20.63
N SER A 91 5.28 0.77 -21.71
CA SER A 91 4.41 0.36 -22.82
C SER A 91 3.80 -1.04 -22.64
N ALA A 92 4.37 -1.84 -21.73
CA ALA A 92 3.96 -3.21 -21.45
C ALA A 92 3.36 -3.35 -20.04
N ALA A 93 2.51 -2.39 -19.66
CA ALA A 93 1.80 -2.41 -18.38
C ALA A 93 0.93 -3.67 -18.26
N VAL A 94 0.96 -4.30 -17.09
CA VAL A 94 0.11 -5.44 -16.76
C VAL A 94 -0.75 -5.10 -15.55
N ASP A 95 -2.06 -5.25 -15.70
CA ASP A 95 -3.00 -5.11 -14.59
C ASP A 95 -2.78 -6.25 -13.60
N VAL A 96 -2.47 -5.90 -12.36
CA VAL A 96 -2.22 -6.86 -11.27
C VAL A 96 -2.98 -6.45 -10.01
N ARG A 97 -3.00 -7.35 -9.04
CA ARG A 97 -3.40 -7.03 -7.66
C ARG A 97 -2.22 -7.19 -6.73
N ILE A 98 -2.00 -6.19 -5.88
CA ILE A 98 -0.98 -6.23 -4.83
C ILE A 98 -1.68 -6.26 -3.47
N SER A 99 -1.27 -7.16 -2.58
CA SER A 99 -1.85 -7.19 -1.22
C SER A 99 -1.56 -5.86 -0.52
N ILE A 100 -2.49 -5.37 0.31
CA ILE A 100 -2.28 -4.12 1.06
C ILE A 100 -1.00 -4.20 1.89
N LYS A 101 -0.73 -5.38 2.46
CA LYS A 101 0.48 -5.66 3.24
C LYS A 101 1.74 -5.53 2.40
N ASP A 102 1.78 -6.10 1.20
CA ASP A 102 2.96 -6.05 0.33
C ASP A 102 3.16 -4.67 -0.27
N MET A 103 2.09 -3.97 -0.62
CA MET A 103 2.14 -2.57 -1.04
C MET A 103 2.77 -1.71 0.06
N ALA A 104 2.22 -1.75 1.28
CA ALA A 104 2.74 -0.97 2.39
C ALA A 104 4.19 -1.33 2.71
N ASN A 105 4.53 -2.62 2.72
CA ASN A 105 5.90 -3.07 2.95
C ASN A 105 6.87 -2.59 1.86
N THR A 106 6.46 -2.64 0.58
CA THR A 106 7.31 -2.22 -0.54
C THR A 106 7.52 -0.72 -0.56
N ILE A 107 6.49 0.08 -0.23
CA ILE A 107 6.61 1.53 -0.08
C ILE A 107 7.62 1.88 1.02
N ILE A 108 7.51 1.28 2.21
CA ILE A 108 8.44 1.56 3.32
C ILE A 108 9.90 1.25 2.95
N HIS A 109 10.12 0.21 2.15
CA HIS A 109 11.44 -0.25 1.71
C HIS A 109 11.72 0.12 0.26
N SER A 110 11.21 1.25 -0.20
CA SER A 110 11.27 1.58 -1.61
C SER A 110 12.70 1.87 -2.05
N PHE A 111 13.12 1.27 -3.16
CA PHE A 111 14.34 1.62 -3.87
C PHE A 111 14.08 2.75 -4.89
N VAL A 112 13.03 2.59 -5.70
CA VAL A 112 12.41 3.67 -6.47
C VAL A 112 11.10 4.04 -5.80
N PHE A 113 10.86 5.34 -5.63
CA PHE A 113 9.56 5.92 -5.34
C PHE A 113 9.45 7.24 -6.12
N ALA A 114 8.34 7.45 -6.82
CA ALA A 114 8.04 8.73 -7.45
C ALA A 114 6.54 8.95 -7.59
N GLU A 115 6.10 10.19 -7.35
CA GLU A 115 4.74 10.60 -7.72
C GLU A 115 4.58 10.62 -9.25
N THR A 116 3.42 10.16 -9.72
CA THR A 116 3.02 10.25 -11.13
C THR A 116 2.06 11.41 -11.29
N VAL A 117 2.28 12.22 -12.32
CA VAL A 117 1.48 13.41 -12.61
C VAL A 117 0.87 13.31 -14.00
N GLU A 118 -0.39 13.73 -14.13
CA GLU A 118 -0.95 14.00 -15.45
C GLU A 118 -0.40 15.34 -15.96
N PHE A 119 0.29 15.32 -17.09
CA PHE A 119 0.66 16.54 -17.80
C PHE A 119 -0.53 16.98 -18.66
N ALA A 120 -1.12 18.12 -18.33
CA ALA A 120 -2.13 18.74 -19.18
C ALA A 120 -1.57 18.90 -20.60
N ARG A 121 -2.11 18.15 -21.57
CA ARG A 121 -1.75 18.29 -23.00
C ARG A 121 -2.02 19.74 -23.42
N LYS A 122 -0.94 20.46 -23.74
CA LYS A 122 -0.89 21.77 -24.43
C LYS A 122 -2.23 22.48 -24.60
N ARG A 123 -2.55 23.40 -23.67
CA ARG A 123 -3.29 24.66 -23.92
C ARG A 123 -3.11 25.53 -22.67
N SER A 124 -2.20 26.50 -22.76
CA SER A 124 -1.83 27.46 -21.69
C SER A 124 -1.03 26.89 -20.50
N ARG A 125 0.23 27.34 -20.34
CA ARG A 125 1.07 27.14 -19.13
C ARG A 125 0.43 27.71 -17.84
N ARG A 126 -0.73 28.37 -17.94
CA ARG A 126 -1.35 29.13 -16.85
C ARG A 126 -2.56 28.45 -16.21
N GLU A 127 -3.16 27.40 -16.79
CA GLU A 127 -4.55 27.06 -16.42
C GLU A 127 -4.83 25.68 -15.82
N ASN A 128 -3.94 24.68 -15.91
CA ASN A 128 -4.19 23.42 -15.18
C ASN A 128 -2.97 22.97 -14.37
N PRO A 129 -3.08 22.88 -13.03
CA PRO A 129 -2.04 22.28 -12.21
C PRO A 129 -1.89 20.79 -12.60
N SER A 130 -0.65 20.33 -12.77
CA SER A 130 -0.36 18.90 -12.95
C SER A 130 -0.98 18.12 -11.78
N ARG A 131 -1.95 17.24 -12.08
CA ARG A 131 -2.72 16.52 -11.07
C ARG A 131 -1.97 15.28 -10.58
N VAL A 132 -2.03 15.07 -9.25
CA VAL A 132 -1.86 13.79 -8.54
C VAL A 132 -2.52 12.58 -9.22
N THR A 133 -1.86 11.73 -10.02
CA THR A 133 -2.53 10.49 -10.50
C THR A 133 -2.26 9.28 -9.62
N GLY A 134 -1.12 9.24 -8.93
CA GLY A 134 -0.70 8.12 -8.09
C GLY A 134 0.80 8.13 -7.90
N PHE A 135 1.39 6.96 -7.66
CA PHE A 135 2.82 6.84 -7.47
C PHE A 135 3.33 5.49 -7.97
N ILE A 136 4.57 5.49 -8.42
CA ILE A 136 5.31 4.29 -8.81
C ILE A 136 6.33 3.94 -7.74
N PHE A 137 6.54 2.64 -7.52
CA PHE A 137 7.47 2.18 -6.52
C PHE A 137 7.95 0.76 -6.78
N ASN A 138 9.11 0.42 -6.21
CA ASN A 138 9.58 -0.94 -6.00
C ASN A 138 10.57 -0.98 -4.84
N SER A 139 11.06 -2.17 -4.46
CA SER A 139 12.07 -2.34 -3.42
C SER A 139 13.39 -2.83 -4.01
N ASP A 140 14.47 -2.84 -3.21
CA ASP A 140 15.74 -3.44 -3.62
C ASP A 140 15.58 -4.89 -4.09
N ARG A 141 14.64 -5.64 -3.51
CA ARG A 141 14.39 -7.05 -3.85
C ARG A 141 13.59 -7.24 -5.15
N SER A 142 12.93 -6.18 -5.63
CA SER A 142 12.05 -6.24 -6.79
C SER A 142 12.44 -5.30 -7.92
N ARG A 143 13.51 -4.51 -7.76
CA ARG A 143 14.00 -3.55 -8.77
C ARG A 143 14.34 -4.19 -10.12
N ASP A 144 14.81 -5.44 -10.12
CA ASP A 144 15.09 -6.20 -11.34
C ASP A 144 13.87 -7.00 -11.86
N LYS A 145 12.71 -6.86 -11.22
CA LYS A 145 11.43 -7.45 -11.65
C LYS A 145 10.57 -6.42 -12.37
N GLY A 146 10.39 -5.25 -11.77
CA GLY A 146 9.55 -4.20 -12.33
C GLY A 146 9.21 -3.08 -11.35
N LEU A 147 8.32 -2.20 -11.79
CA LEU A 147 7.72 -1.11 -11.00
C LEU A 147 6.22 -1.34 -10.85
N TRP A 148 5.71 -1.16 -9.64
CA TRP A 148 4.27 -1.04 -9.43
C TRP A 148 3.86 0.41 -9.60
N TYR A 149 2.65 0.62 -10.11
CA TYR A 149 1.89 1.86 -9.98
C TYR A 149 0.60 1.59 -9.22
N VAL A 150 0.32 2.45 -8.26
CA VAL A 150 -0.97 2.49 -7.55
C VAL A 150 -1.54 3.89 -7.72
N SER A 151 -2.82 3.96 -8.09
CA SER A 151 -3.51 5.23 -8.22
C SER A 151 -3.65 5.90 -6.86
N LEU A 152 -3.68 7.24 -6.85
CA LEU A 152 -3.86 7.98 -5.61
C LEU A 152 -5.19 7.63 -4.93
N ASP A 153 -6.23 7.43 -5.73
CA ASP A 153 -7.58 7.12 -5.24
C ASP A 153 -7.63 5.73 -4.58
N GLU A 154 -6.97 4.72 -5.15
CA GLU A 154 -6.84 3.39 -4.53
C GLU A 154 -6.12 3.46 -3.18
N TYR A 155 -5.00 4.19 -3.12
CA TYR A 155 -4.26 4.35 -1.87
C TYR A 155 -5.08 5.06 -0.80
N ILE A 156 -5.77 6.14 -1.18
CA ILE A 156 -6.68 6.88 -0.28
C ILE A 156 -7.86 5.99 0.16
N ALA A 157 -8.38 5.14 -0.72
CA ALA A 157 -9.42 4.19 -0.35
C ALA A 157 -8.94 3.21 0.72
N VAL A 158 -7.70 2.71 0.62
CA VAL A 158 -7.06 1.88 1.66
C VAL A 158 -6.94 2.63 2.99
N LEU A 159 -6.44 3.87 2.97
CA LEU A 159 -6.31 4.68 4.19
C LEU A 159 -7.67 4.87 4.89
N ASN A 160 -8.71 5.18 4.12
CA ASN A 160 -10.07 5.35 4.65
C ASN A 160 -10.66 4.02 5.13
N ALA A 161 -10.47 2.93 4.39
CA ALA A 161 -10.98 1.62 4.78
C ALA A 161 -10.38 1.18 6.11
N ILE A 162 -9.06 1.29 6.27
CA ILE A 162 -8.37 0.92 7.52
C ILE A 162 -8.70 1.89 8.65
N GLY A 163 -8.74 3.20 8.37
CA GLY A 163 -9.07 4.21 9.37
C GLY A 163 -10.47 4.04 9.96
N ASN A 164 -11.43 3.51 9.20
CA ASN A 164 -12.80 3.26 9.65
C ASN A 164 -13.06 1.82 10.10
N ASP A 165 -12.12 0.90 9.92
CA ASP A 165 -12.28 -0.50 10.29
C ASP A 165 -12.08 -0.69 11.80
N ASN A 166 -13.12 -1.08 12.52
CA ASN A 166 -13.11 -1.27 13.96
C ASN A 166 -13.69 -2.64 14.34
N PRO A 167 -12.89 -3.73 14.21
CA PRO A 167 -13.35 -5.06 14.57
C PRO A 167 -13.65 -5.12 16.07
N ASN A 168 -14.80 -5.68 16.42
CA ASN A 168 -15.26 -5.81 17.81
C ASN A 168 -15.15 -7.23 18.36
N SER A 169 -14.74 -8.19 17.53
CA SER A 169 -14.66 -9.61 17.88
C SER A 169 -13.31 -10.19 17.46
N LYS A 170 -12.75 -11.07 18.31
CA LYS A 170 -11.53 -11.84 18.02
C LYS A 170 -11.75 -13.30 18.40
N VAL A 171 -11.42 -14.20 17.47
CA VAL A 171 -11.36 -15.65 17.73
C VAL A 171 -9.94 -16.10 17.45
N SER A 172 -9.33 -16.81 18.39
CA SER A 172 -7.95 -17.30 18.25
C SER A 172 -7.93 -18.81 18.48
N ILE A 173 -7.24 -19.54 17.61
CA ILE A 173 -7.05 -20.99 17.73
C ILE A 173 -5.54 -21.24 17.86
N PHE A 174 -5.14 -21.98 18.88
CA PHE A 174 -3.74 -22.35 19.09
C PHE A 174 -3.36 -23.52 18.19
N ASN A 175 -2.25 -23.37 17.47
CA ASN A 175 -1.64 -24.42 16.66
C ASN A 175 -0.50 -25.08 17.47
N PRO A 176 -0.68 -26.31 17.96
CA PRO A 176 0.33 -26.97 18.80
C PRO A 176 1.59 -27.39 18.02
N THR A 177 1.49 -27.54 16.70
CA THR A 177 2.64 -27.93 15.85
C THR A 177 3.60 -26.76 15.66
N THR A 178 3.08 -25.55 15.42
CA THR A 178 3.90 -24.35 15.21
C THR A 178 4.14 -23.54 16.48
N GLY A 179 3.35 -23.79 17.54
CA GLY A 179 3.33 -22.97 18.75
C GLY A 179 2.74 -21.58 18.54
N GLN A 180 2.08 -21.33 17.41
CA GLN A 180 1.52 -20.03 17.04
C GLN A 180 0.00 -19.99 17.23
N TRP A 181 -0.56 -18.78 17.30
CA TRP A 181 -2.00 -18.54 17.31
C TRP A 181 -2.46 -18.10 15.93
N ASP A 182 -3.48 -18.76 15.40
CA ASP A 182 -4.23 -18.29 14.23
C ASP A 182 -5.40 -17.44 14.72
N SER A 183 -5.39 -16.15 14.39
CA SER A 183 -6.41 -15.18 14.82
C SER A 183 -7.34 -14.80 13.65
N TRP A 184 -8.63 -14.73 13.95
CA TRP A 184 -9.62 -14.03 13.14
C TRP A 184 -10.14 -12.80 13.89
N LEU A 185 -10.24 -11.67 13.18
CA LEU A 185 -10.82 -10.42 13.67
C LEU A 185 -11.90 -9.93 12.71
N GLY A 186 -13.01 -9.47 13.26
CA GLY A 186 -14.11 -8.91 12.47
C GLY A 186 -15.27 -8.41 13.32
N ASN A 187 -16.40 -8.20 12.66
CA ASN A 187 -17.67 -7.85 13.30
C ASN A 187 -18.57 -9.08 13.30
N GLY A 188 -18.85 -9.63 14.48
CA GLY A 188 -19.67 -10.84 14.63
C GLY A 188 -18.86 -12.14 14.64
N ASN A 189 -19.39 -13.18 14.01
CA ASN A 189 -18.81 -14.53 14.06
C ASN A 189 -17.77 -14.75 12.94
N PRO A 190 -16.72 -15.56 13.19
CA PRO A 190 -15.80 -15.97 12.15
C PRO A 190 -16.51 -16.77 11.06
N PRO A 191 -15.93 -16.85 9.84
CA PRO A 191 -16.39 -17.79 8.82
C PRO A 191 -16.51 -19.21 9.38
N ALA A 192 -17.57 -19.93 9.00
CA ALA A 192 -17.85 -21.27 9.51
C ALA A 192 -16.71 -22.26 9.26
N ASP A 193 -15.91 -22.02 8.21
CA ASP A 193 -14.76 -22.84 7.82
C ASP A 193 -13.44 -22.40 8.47
N PHE A 194 -13.43 -21.37 9.32
CA PHE A 194 -12.20 -20.85 9.95
C PHE A 194 -11.49 -21.93 10.76
N ALA A 195 -12.20 -22.65 11.63
CA ALA A 195 -11.61 -23.73 12.42
C ALA A 195 -11.07 -24.86 11.53
N ALA A 196 -11.82 -25.25 10.50
CA ALA A 196 -11.40 -26.28 9.55
C ALA A 196 -10.14 -25.87 8.77
N LYS A 197 -10.05 -24.60 8.34
CA LYS A 197 -8.87 -24.05 7.66
C LYS A 197 -7.64 -24.02 8.55
N VAL A 198 -7.80 -23.69 9.84
CA VAL A 198 -6.70 -23.73 10.81
C VAL A 198 -6.24 -25.18 11.01
N SER A 199 -7.16 -26.13 11.23
CA SER A 199 -6.82 -27.55 11.40
C SER A 199 -6.16 -28.17 10.16
N ALA A 200 -6.56 -27.78 8.94
CA ALA A 200 -5.94 -28.26 7.71
C ALA A 200 -4.46 -27.83 7.56
N ARG A 201 -4.11 -26.63 8.07
CA ARG A 201 -2.71 -26.15 8.11
C ARG A 201 -1.86 -26.88 9.14
N VAL A 202 -2.47 -27.38 10.22
CA VAL A 202 -1.79 -28.21 11.23
C VAL A 202 -1.37 -29.58 10.65
N GLN A 203 -2.11 -30.07 9.64
CA GLN A 203 -1.93 -31.41 9.06
C GLN A 203 -1.11 -31.45 7.77
N SER A 204 -0.76 -30.30 7.19
CA SER A 204 0.09 -30.24 5.99
C SER A 204 1.56 -30.02 6.42
N PRO A 205 2.49 -30.94 6.11
CA PRO A 205 3.89 -30.86 6.53
C PRO A 205 4.66 -29.69 5.87
#